data_AF-A0A7G6SEB8-F1
#
_entry.id   AF-A0A7G6SEB8-F1
#
_cell.length_a   1.000
_cell.length_b   1.000
_cell.length_c   1.000
_cell.angle_alpha   90.00
_cell.angle_beta   90.00
_cell.angle_gamma   90.00
#
_symmetry.space_group_name_H-M   'P 1'
#
loop_
_entity.id
_entity.type
_entity.pdbx_description
1 polymer ?
#
loop_
_entity_poly.entity_id
_entity_poly.type
_entity_poly.pdbx_seq_one_letter_code
_entity_poly.pdbx_strand_id
1 'polypeptide(L)'
;MSQYFKILSDVDAARNEVEKARRAADDSLNRAKSAPKPHEITNPAFVALFEAHQRDREVLFAAMRTFDRAQESLQSVEQNTISVEDHGDHS
;
A
#
# COMPACT_ATOMS: atom_id res chain seq x y z
N MET A 1 25.09 6.95 1.95
CA MET A 1 23.85 6.92 2.76
C MET A 1 23.79 5.60 3.50
N SER A 2 23.45 5.61 4.80
CA SER A 2 23.29 4.35 5.56
C SER A 2 22.04 3.60 5.10
N GLN A 3 22.13 2.27 5.03
CA GLN A 3 21.06 1.36 4.60
C GLN A 3 19.77 1.57 5.41
N TYR A 4 19.90 1.93 6.69
CA TYR A 4 18.77 2.22 7.57
C TYR A 4 17.94 3.43 7.10
N PHE A 5 18.59 4.55 6.76
CA PHE A 5 17.90 5.74 6.24
C PHE A 5 17.17 5.48 4.92
N LYS A 6 17.74 4.61 4.08
CA LYS A 6 17.07 4.20 2.83
C LYS A 6 15.78 3.45 3.14
N ILE A 7 15.81 2.50 4.07
CA ILE A 7 14.63 1.70 4.44
C ILE A 7 13.54 2.57 5.05
N LEU A 8 13.89 3.53 5.91
CA LEU A 8 12.91 4.50 6.43
C LEU A 8 12.26 5.32 5.31
N SER A 9 13.06 5.80 4.35
CA SER A 9 12.55 6.50 3.17
C SER A 9 11.64 5.61 2.31
N ASP A 10 11.97 4.33 2.17
CA ASP A 10 11.17 3.37 1.39
C ASP A 10 9.82 3.09 2.09
N VAL A 11 9.80 3.00 3.42
CA VAL A 11 8.57 2.87 4.22
C VAL A 11 7.69 4.11 4.09
N ASP A 12 8.26 5.31 4.20
CA ASP A 12 7.51 6.57 4.05
C ASP A 12 6.94 6.73 2.63
N ALA A 13 7.71 6.37 1.61
CA ALA A 13 7.25 6.36 0.23
C ALA A 13 6.09 5.36 0.05
N ALA A 14 6.24 4.13 0.54
CA ALA A 14 5.19 3.12 0.43
C ALA A 14 3.91 3.52 1.18
N ARG A 15 4.04 4.15 2.35
CA ARG A 15 2.90 4.69 3.11
C ARG A 15 2.14 5.76 2.31
N ASN A 16 2.86 6.68 1.70
CA ASN A 16 2.25 7.72 0.86
C ASN A 16 1.53 7.13 -0.35
N GLU A 17 2.09 6.09 -0.97
CA GLU A 17 1.44 5.39 -2.09
C GLU A 17 0.16 4.66 -1.65
N VAL A 18 0.15 4.03 -0.47
CA VAL A 18 -1.08 3.44 0.11
C VAL A 18 -2.16 4.50 0.28
N GLU A 19 -1.83 5.66 0.86
CA GLU A 19 -2.80 6.75 1.07
C GLU A 19 -3.36 7.30 -0.25
N LYS A 20 -2.51 7.48 -1.27
CA LYS A 20 -2.95 7.91 -2.61
C LYS A 20 -3.87 6.87 -3.24
N ALA A 21 -3.47 5.59 -3.23
CA ALA A 21 -4.25 4.51 -3.82
C ALA A 21 -5.59 4.33 -3.09
N ARG A 22 -5.62 4.52 -1.77
CA ARG A 22 -6.83 4.48 -0.96
C ARG A 22 -7.81 5.58 -1.38
N ARG A 23 -7.33 6.81 -1.52
CA ARG A 23 -8.15 7.94 -2.00
C ARG A 23 -8.70 7.68 -3.40
N ALA A 24 -7.87 7.17 -4.31
CA ALA A 24 -8.32 6.84 -5.67
C ALA A 24 -9.43 5.77 -5.67
N ALA A 25 -9.28 4.71 -4.88
CA ALA A 25 -10.27 3.64 -4.74
C ALA A 25 -11.58 4.15 -4.10
N ASP A 26 -11.50 5.03 -3.09
CA ASP A 26 -12.67 5.67 -2.47
C ASP A 26 -13.41 6.58 -3.48
N ASP A 27 -12.67 7.38 -4.24
CA ASP A 27 -13.24 8.29 -5.25
C ASP A 27 -13.88 7.54 -6.43
N SER A 28 -13.28 6.45 -6.90
CA SER A 28 -13.91 5.61 -7.93
C SER A 28 -15.13 4.86 -7.42
N LEU A 29 -15.13 4.41 -6.16
CA LEU A 29 -16.31 3.82 -5.54
C LEU A 29 -17.47 4.83 -5.47
N ASN A 30 -17.19 6.06 -5.06
CA ASN A 30 -18.19 7.13 -5.00
C ASN A 30 -18.75 7.47 -6.39
N ARG A 31 -17.91 7.47 -7.42
CA ARG A 31 -18.34 7.63 -8.82
C ARG A 31 -19.25 6.48 -9.27
N ALA A 32 -18.87 5.23 -8.99
CA ALA A 32 -19.70 4.06 -9.32
C ALA A 32 -21.06 4.09 -8.61
N LYS A 33 -21.10 4.50 -7.33
CA LYS A 33 -22.36 4.69 -6.57
C LYS A 33 -23.23 5.82 -7.12
N SER A 34 -22.63 6.84 -7.71
CA SER A 34 -23.33 7.99 -8.29
C SER A 34 -23.80 7.73 -9.72
N ALA A 35 -23.49 6.56 -10.30
CA ALA A 35 -23.93 6.20 -11.64
C ALA A 35 -25.47 6.16 -11.73
N PRO A 36 -26.06 6.49 -12.91
CA PRO A 36 -27.50 6.33 -13.13
C PRO A 36 -27.96 4.91 -12.79
N LYS A 37 -29.15 4.77 -12.22
CA LYS A 37 -29.76 3.45 -11.99
C LYS A 37 -30.24 2.84 -13.31
N PRO A 38 -30.31 1.50 -13.43
CA PRO A 38 -29.99 0.50 -12.40
C PRO A 38 -28.48 0.24 -12.26
N HIS A 39 -28.04 -0.13 -11.06
CA HIS A 39 -26.66 -0.59 -10.80
C HIS A 39 -26.54 -2.08 -11.12
N GLU A 40 -26.81 -2.41 -12.38
CA GLU A 40 -26.82 -3.76 -12.90
C GLU A 40 -25.84 -3.89 -14.06
N ILE A 41 -25.42 -5.11 -14.36
CA ILE A 41 -24.50 -5.43 -15.47
C ILE A 41 -25.04 -5.00 -16.84
N THR A 42 -26.34 -4.73 -16.93
CA THR A 42 -27.01 -4.24 -18.14
C THR A 42 -26.84 -2.73 -18.35
N ASN A 43 -26.36 -1.99 -17.34
CA ASN A 43 -26.08 -0.56 -17.44
C ASN A 43 -24.60 -0.32 -17.75
N PRO A 44 -24.23 0.00 -18.99
CA PRO A 44 -22.83 0.13 -19.39
C PRO A 44 -22.10 1.28 -18.65
N ALA A 45 -22.82 2.33 -18.23
CA ALA A 45 -22.23 3.42 -17.46
C ALA A 45 -21.81 2.97 -16.05
N PHE A 46 -22.66 2.17 -15.40
CA PHE A 46 -22.32 1.56 -14.11
C PHE A 46 -21.17 0.57 -14.25
N VAL A 47 -21.22 -0.32 -15.25
CA VAL A 47 -20.16 -1.32 -15.49
C VAL A 47 -18.80 -0.65 -15.69
N ALA A 48 -18.70 0.36 -16.54
CA ALA A 48 -17.44 1.06 -16.78
C ALA A 48 -16.86 1.72 -15.50
N LEU A 49 -17.73 2.32 -14.68
CA LEU A 49 -17.33 2.93 -13.41
C LEU A 49 -16.94 1.88 -12.36
N PHE A 50 -17.65 0.76 -12.33
CA PHE A 50 -17.35 -0.34 -11.42
C PHE A 50 -16.04 -1.03 -11.80
N GLU A 51 -15.78 -1.27 -13.09
CA GLU A 51 -14.49 -1.78 -13.55
C GLU A 51 -13.34 -0.84 -13.21
N ALA A 52 -13.53 0.48 -13.36
CA ALA A 52 -12.54 1.46 -12.94
C ALA A 52 -12.25 1.34 -11.43
N HIS A 53 -13.29 1.20 -10.61
CA HIS A 53 -13.13 0.95 -9.18
C HIS A 53 -12.37 -0.34 -8.88
N GLN A 54 -12.65 -1.43 -9.60
CA GLN A 54 -11.96 -2.70 -9.41
C GLN A 54 -10.45 -2.57 -9.68
N ARG A 55 -10.06 -1.84 -10.73
CA ARG A 55 -8.64 -1.55 -11.02
C ARG A 55 -7.99 -0.70 -9.93
N ASP A 56 -8.65 0.37 -9.46
CA ASP A 56 -8.12 1.20 -8.39
C ASP A 56 -7.94 0.41 -7.08
N ARG A 57 -8.85 -0.53 -6.81
CA ARG A 57 -8.77 -1.42 -5.65
C ARG A 57 -7.60 -2.41 -5.76
N GLU A 58 -7.31 -2.92 -6.94
CA GLU A 58 -6.14 -3.75 -7.19
C GLU A 58 -4.83 -2.97 -6.97
N VAL A 59 -4.78 -1.71 -7.40
CA VAL A 59 -3.65 -0.81 -7.15
C VAL A 59 -3.47 -0.58 -5.64
N LEU A 60 -4.55 -0.34 -4.90
CA LEU A 60 -4.50 -0.23 -3.44
C LEU A 60 -3.90 -1.49 -2.79
N PHE A 61 -4.38 -2.68 -3.16
CA PHE A 61 -3.82 -3.92 -2.61
C PHE A 61 -2.36 -4.12 -2.98
N ALA A 62 -1.92 -3.69 -4.16
CA ALA A 62 -0.51 -3.74 -4.55
C ALA A 62 0.35 -2.77 -3.72
N ALA A 63 -0.16 -1.57 -3.43
CA ALA A 63 0.51 -0.60 -2.56
C ALA A 63 0.63 -1.13 -1.13
N MET A 64 -0.44 -1.73 -0.58
CA MET A 64 -0.43 -2.33 0.76
C MET A 64 0.63 -3.44 0.88
N ARG A 65 0.69 -4.37 -0.08
CA ARG A 65 1.73 -5.42 -0.11
C ARG A 65 3.14 -4.84 -0.19
N THR A 66 3.32 -3.71 -0.86
CA THR A 66 4.62 -3.03 -0.96
C THR A 66 5.01 -2.41 0.38
N PHE A 67 4.04 -1.77 1.06
CA PHE A 67 4.21 -1.24 2.39
C PHE A 67 4.56 -2.33 3.41
N ASP A 68 3.84 -3.44 3.40
CA ASP A 68 4.12 -4.59 4.28
C ASP A 68 5.58 -5.07 4.14
N ARG A 69 6.07 -5.25 2.91
CA ARG A 69 7.45 -5.64 2.64
C ARG A 69 8.48 -4.60 3.11
N ALA A 70 8.16 -3.31 3.00
CA ALA A 70 9.04 -2.25 3.49
C ALA A 70 9.13 -2.28 5.02
N GLN A 71 8.02 -2.55 5.71
CA GLN A 71 8.00 -2.71 7.17
C GLN A 71 8.76 -3.96 7.62
N GLU A 72 8.59 -5.10 6.94
CA GLU A 72 9.38 -6.32 7.21
C GLU A 72 10.89 -6.06 7.07
N SER A 73 11.28 -5.29 6.04
CA SER A 73 12.69 -4.91 5.82
C SER A 73 13.22 -4.06 6.98
N LEU A 74 12.43 -3.10 7.49
CA LEU A 74 12.80 -2.28 8.63
C LEU A 74 13.00 -3.12 9.89
N GLN A 75 12.05 -4.00 10.20
CA GLN A 75 12.11 -4.90 11.36
C GLN A 75 13.33 -5.83 11.30
N SER A 76 13.67 -6.34 10.11
CA SER A 76 14.85 -7.20 9.93
C SER A 76 16.16 -6.48 10.24
N VAL A 77 16.25 -5.18 9.92
CA VAL A 77 17.44 -4.38 10.22
C VAL A 77 17.52 -4.08 11.72
N GLU A 78 16.40 -3.77 12.37
CA GLU A 78 16.35 -3.54 13.82
C GLU A 78 16.76 -4.80 14.62
N GLN A 79 16.31 -5.99 14.19
CA GLN A 79 16.71 -7.24 14.82
C GLN A 79 18.20 -7.55 14.64
N ASN A 80 18.74 -7.29 13.44
CA ASN A 80 20.15 -7.53 13.16
C ASN A 80 21.07 -6.56 13.92
N THR A 81 20.64 -5.32 14.16
CA THR A 81 21.42 -4.38 14.99
C THR A 81 21.49 -4.80 16.46
N ILE A 82 20.43 -5.39 17.00
CA ILE A 82 20.38 -5.84 18.41
C ILE A 82 21.25 -7.09 18.62
N SER A 83 21.29 -8.02 17.64
CA SER A 83 22.09 -9.25 17.76
C SER A 83 23.61 -9.03 17.63
N VAL A 84 24.06 -7.94 17.01
CA VAL A 84 25.50 -7.62 16.89
C VAL A 84 26.07 -7.05 18.20
N GLU A 85 25.25 -6.45 19.05
CA GLU A 85 25.70 -5.84 20.31
C GLU A 85 25.81 -6.84 21.48
N ASP A 86 25.16 -8.00 21.41
CA ASP A 86 25.10 -9.01 22.49
C ASP A 86 26.27 -10.02 22.50
N HIS A 87 27.14 -10.01 21.48
CA HIS A 87 28.27 -10.98 21.37
C HIS A 87 29.64 -10.38 21.71
N GLY A 88 29.65 -9.24 22.39
CA GLY A 88 30.85 -8.41 22.56
C GLY A 88 31.31 -8.14 23.99
N ASP A 89 31.09 -9.00 24.98
CA ASP A 89 31.86 -8.93 26.24
C ASP A 89 31.78 -10.19 27.11
N HIS A 90 32.56 -11.22 26.78
CA HIS A 90 32.95 -12.26 27.75
C HIS A 90 34.39 -12.69 27.46
N SER A 91 35.36 -12.00 28.04
CA SER A 91 36.75 -12.46 28.19
C SER A 91 37.30 -12.03 29.54
#